data_AF-A0A919F7A0-F1
#
_entry.id   AF-A0A919F7A0-F1
#
_cell.length_a   1.000
_cell.length_b   1.000
_cell.length_c   1.000
_cell.angle_alpha   90.00
_cell.angle_beta   90.00
_cell.angle_gamma   90.00
#
_symmetry.space_group_name_H-M   'P 1'
#
loop_
_entity.id
_entity.type
_entity.pdbx_description
1 polymer ?
#
loop_
_entity_poly.entity_id
_entity_poly.type
_entity_poly.pdbx_seq_one_letter_code
_entity_poly.pdbx_strand_id
1 'polypeptide(L)'
;MSSYARAVDLMTKIMYQCRPPETTTMAQCRVCRAPSPGGMECARCLTDELGILIGNRGAAMQWFGSFLKVKQDESHVFLCARRQDARQ
;
A
#
# COMPACT_ATOMS: atom_id res chain seq x y z
N MET A 1 -11.73 -11.14 -17.75
CA MET A 1 -11.81 -9.95 -16.86
C MET A 1 -11.25 -8.75 -17.61
N SER A 2 -11.92 -7.59 -17.51
CA SER A 2 -11.44 -6.33 -18.10
C SER A 2 -10.12 -5.88 -17.45
N SER A 3 -9.28 -5.16 -18.20
CA SER A 3 -8.07 -4.50 -17.67
C SER A 3 -8.39 -3.56 -16.50
N TYR A 4 -9.56 -2.91 -16.55
CA TYR A 4 -10.06 -2.07 -15.46
C TYR A 4 -10.27 -2.86 -14.16
N ALA A 5 -10.98 -4.00 -14.23
CA ALA A 5 -11.22 -4.83 -13.04
C ALA A 5 -9.92 -5.34 -12.42
N ARG A 6 -8.98 -5.77 -13.27
CA ARG A 6 -7.64 -6.19 -12.82
C ARG A 6 -6.85 -5.05 -12.18
N ALA A 7 -6.99 -3.82 -12.68
CA ALA A 7 -6.34 -2.65 -12.10
C ALA A 7 -6.91 -2.34 -10.70
N VAL A 8 -8.24 -2.40 -10.53
CA VAL A 8 -8.90 -2.25 -9.23
C VAL A 8 -8.44 -3.33 -8.24
N ASP A 9 -8.35 -4.58 -8.67
CA ASP A 9 -7.85 -5.68 -7.84
C ASP A 9 -6.40 -5.45 -7.39
N LEU A 10 -5.53 -5.02 -8.30
CA LEU A 10 -4.13 -4.69 -7.98
C LEU A 10 -4.04 -3.51 -7.02
N MET A 11 -4.80 -2.44 -7.25
CA MET A 11 -4.86 -1.29 -6.33
C MET A 11 -5.30 -1.75 -4.93
N THR A 12 -6.31 -2.60 -4.84
CA THR A 12 -6.80 -3.16 -3.57
C THR A 12 -5.73 -3.98 -2.85
N LYS A 13 -5.02 -4.85 -3.58
CA LYS A 13 -3.89 -5.62 -3.04
C LYS A 13 -2.76 -4.71 -2.56
N ILE A 14 -2.41 -3.68 -3.34
CA ILE A 14 -1.36 -2.71 -2.95
C ILE A 14 -1.74 -2.03 -1.63
N MET A 15 -2.98 -1.55 -1.50
CA MET A 15 -3.47 -0.94 -0.25
C MET A 15 -3.37 -1.92 0.93
N TYR A 16 -3.78 -3.18 0.73
CA TYR A 16 -3.66 -4.21 1.75
C TYR A 16 -2.21 -4.46 2.18
N GLN A 17 -1.25 -4.43 1.25
CA GLN A 17 0.19 -4.59 1.54
C GLN A 17 0.85 -3.38 2.21
N CYS A 18 0.13 -2.25 2.35
CA CYS A 18 0.62 -1.07 3.06
C CYS A 18 0.13 -0.97 4.51
N ARG A 19 -0.43 -2.06 5.04
CA ARG A 19 -0.85 -2.12 6.45
C ARG A 19 0.37 -2.01 7.39
N PRO A 20 0.19 -1.46 8.59
CA PRO A 20 1.29 -1.28 9.53
C PRO A 20 1.98 -2.61 9.87
N PRO A 21 3.33 -2.65 9.92
CA PRO A 21 4.06 -3.88 10.27
C PRO A 21 3.67 -4.47 11.62
N GLU A 22 3.23 -3.63 12.56
CA GLU A 22 2.85 -4.04 13.92
C GLU A 22 1.59 -4.92 13.93
N THR A 23 0.77 -4.84 12.87
CA THR A 23 -0.47 -5.61 12.76
C THR A 23 -0.31 -6.83 11.85
N THR A 24 0.90 -7.17 11.41
CA THR A 24 1.12 -8.30 10.50
C THR A 24 2.49 -8.94 10.62
N THR A 25 2.51 -10.28 10.55
CA THR A 25 3.73 -11.05 10.35
C THR A 25 4.45 -10.66 9.05
N MET A 26 5.63 -10.07 9.19
CA MET A 26 6.48 -9.72 8.07
C MET A 26 7.28 -10.93 7.59
N ALA A 27 7.41 -11.09 6.28
CA ALA A 27 8.31 -12.07 5.66
C ALA A 27 8.92 -11.48 4.38
N GLN A 28 9.78 -12.23 3.69
CA GLN A 28 10.42 -11.75 2.47
C GLN A 28 9.44 -11.76 1.29
N CYS A 29 9.42 -10.67 0.52
CA CYS A 29 8.73 -10.59 -0.75
C CYS A 29 9.25 -11.67 -1.70
N ARG A 30 8.34 -12.39 -2.37
CA ARG A 30 8.70 -13.45 -3.33
C ARG A 30 9.46 -12.96 -4.56
N VAL A 31 9.31 -11.69 -4.90
CA VAL A 31 9.91 -11.07 -6.09
C VAL A 31 11.23 -10.38 -5.77
N CYS A 32 11.23 -9.45 -4.81
CA CYS A 32 12.38 -8.59 -4.53
C CYS A 32 13.07 -8.87 -3.20
N ARG A 33 12.59 -9.85 -2.42
CA ARG A 33 13.07 -10.21 -1.06
C ARG A 33 13.00 -9.11 0.00
N ALA A 34 12.52 -7.91 -0.34
CA ALA A 34 12.26 -6.86 0.64
C ALA A 34 11.20 -7.31 1.67
N PRO A 35 11.20 -6.77 2.90
CA PRO A 35 10.16 -7.04 3.87
C PRO A 35 8.77 -6.76 3.30
N SER A 36 7.87 -7.73 3.46
CA SER A 36 6.50 -7.69 2.93
C SER A 36 5.52 -8.36 3.90
N PRO A 37 4.32 -7.79 4.11
CA PRO A 37 3.30 -8.40 4.96
C PRO A 37 2.88 -9.80 4.45
N GLY A 38 3.03 -10.83 5.27
CA GLY A 38 2.65 -12.21 4.96
C GLY A 38 3.49 -12.91 3.89
N GLY A 39 4.66 -12.38 3.51
CA GLY A 39 5.56 -13.01 2.52
C GLY A 39 4.98 -13.08 1.11
N MET A 40 4.04 -12.17 0.81
CA MET A 40 3.47 -11.95 -0.52
C MET A 40 4.30 -10.91 -1.28
N GLU A 41 3.95 -10.67 -2.54
CA GLU A 41 4.48 -9.56 -3.33
C GLU A 41 4.28 -8.23 -2.56
N CYS A 42 5.36 -7.48 -2.38
CA CYS A 42 5.28 -6.20 -1.68
C CYS A 42 4.54 -5.16 -2.53
N ALA A 43 4.07 -4.10 -1.87
CA ALA A 43 3.35 -3.00 -2.52
C ALA A 43 4.06 -2.47 -3.76
N ARG A 44 5.40 -2.30 -3.71
CA ARG A 44 6.21 -1.83 -4.85
C ARG A 44 6.15 -2.77 -6.06
N CYS A 45 6.30 -4.08 -5.84
CA CYS A 45 6.25 -5.06 -6.94
C CYS A 45 4.86 -5.10 -7.58
N LEU A 46 3.80 -5.01 -6.76
CA LEU A 46 2.43 -4.93 -7.25
C LEU A 46 2.15 -3.61 -8.00
N THR A 47 2.77 -2.50 -7.59
CA THR A 47 2.67 -1.22 -8.33
C THR A 47 3.35 -1.30 -9.68
N ASP A 48 4.51 -1.97 -9.78
CA ASP A 48 5.16 -2.21 -11.06
C ASP A 48 4.28 -3.08 -11.98
N GLU A 49 3.64 -4.13 -11.45
CA GLU A 49 2.66 -4.94 -12.19
C GLU A 49 1.45 -4.12 -12.66
N LEU A 50 0.91 -3.25 -11.81
CA LEU A 50 -0.16 -2.32 -12.17
C LEU A 50 0.26 -1.40 -13.32
N GLY A 51 1.47 -0.86 -13.26
CA GLY A 51 2.04 -0.01 -14.31
C GLY A 51 2.12 -0.71 -15.66
N ILE A 52 2.53 -1.99 -15.66
CA ILE A 52 2.56 -2.84 -16.86
C ILE A 52 1.13 -3.07 -17.38
N LEU A 53 0.19 -3.44 -16.49
CA LEU A 53 -1.20 -3.73 -16.85
C LEU A 53 -1.90 -2.55 -17.53
N ILE A 54 -1.68 -1.32 -17.04
CA ILE A 54 -2.32 -0.12 -17.59
C ILE A 54 -1.48 0.58 -18.67
N GLY A 55 -0.31 0.06 -19.00
CA GLY A 55 0.62 0.68 -19.97
C GLY A 55 1.17 2.04 -19.52
N ASN A 56 1.13 2.34 -18.22
CA ASN A 56 1.57 3.62 -17.67
C ASN A 56 2.14 3.44 -16.24
N ARG A 57 3.44 3.15 -16.18
CA ARG A 57 4.15 3.00 -14.90
C ARG A 57 4.18 4.30 -14.08
N GLY A 58 4.27 5.46 -14.73
CA GLY A 58 4.28 6.76 -14.06
C GLY A 58 3.00 7.01 -13.27
N ALA A 59 1.84 6.74 -13.88
CA ALA A 59 0.54 6.88 -13.22
C ALA A 59 0.40 5.93 -12.02
N ALA A 60 0.82 4.66 -12.15
CA ALA A 60 0.79 3.71 -11.05
C ALA A 60 1.67 4.13 -9.86
N MET A 61 2.89 4.59 -10.14
CA MET A 61 3.83 5.07 -9.10
C MET A 61 3.35 6.36 -8.45
N GLN A 62 2.78 7.29 -9.22
CA GLN A 62 2.22 8.53 -8.68
C GLN A 62 1.02 8.24 -7.77
N TRP A 63 0.10 7.36 -8.19
CA TRP A 63 -1.01 6.93 -7.35
C TRP A 63 -0.51 6.28 -6.05
N PHE A 64 0.46 5.37 -6.14
CA PHE A 64 1.02 4.71 -4.96
C PHE A 64 1.66 5.72 -3.99
N GLY A 65 2.43 6.68 -4.50
CA GLY A 65 3.01 7.76 -3.70
C GLY A 65 1.96 8.62 -3.01
N SER A 66 0.88 8.99 -3.71
CA SER A 66 -0.25 9.72 -3.12
C SER A 66 -0.94 8.92 -2.01
N PHE A 67 -1.14 7.62 -2.22
CA PHE A 67 -1.74 6.75 -1.21
C PHE A 67 -0.88 6.67 0.06
N LEU A 68 0.44 6.53 -0.07
CA LEU A 68 1.34 6.54 1.10
C LEU A 68 1.25 7.85 1.90
N LYS A 69 1.14 9.00 1.23
CA LYS A 69 0.94 10.30 1.89
C LYS A 69 -0.38 10.31 2.68
N VAL A 70 -1.48 9.85 2.08
CA VAL A 70 -2.77 9.75 2.77
C VAL A 70 -2.66 8.88 4.03
N LYS A 71 -1.97 7.74 3.99
CA LYS A 71 -1.77 6.88 5.17
C LYS A 71 -0.92 7.55 6.26
N GLN A 72 0.08 8.33 5.87
CA GLN A 72 0.90 9.11 6.81
C GLN A 72 0.07 10.21 7.48
N ASP A 73 -0.71 10.96 6.68
CA ASP A 73 -1.58 12.03 7.17
C ASP A 73 -2.66 11.46 8.11
N GLU A 74 -3.29 10.34 7.74
CA GLU A 74 -4.26 9.61 8.57
C GLU A 74 -3.66 9.21 9.92
N SER A 75 -2.42 8.69 9.94
CA SER A 75 -1.71 8.34 11.17
C SER A 75 -1.47 9.56 12.07
N HIS A 76 -1.20 10.73 11.47
CA HIS A 76 -1.03 11.98 12.19
C HIS A 76 -2.36 12.46 12.80
N VAL A 77 -3.46 12.39 12.04
CA VAL A 77 -4.81 12.70 12.53
C VAL A 77 -5.16 11.83 13.75
N PHE A 78 -4.91 10.52 13.69
CA PHE A 78 -5.16 9.61 14.81
C PHE A 78 -4.28 9.90 16.03
N LEU A 79 -3.03 10.32 15.83
CA LEU A 79 -2.18 10.75 16.94
C LEU A 79 -2.73 12.00 17.62
N CYS A 80 -3.20 12.97 16.85
CA CYS A 80 -3.82 14.19 17.38
C CYS A 80 -5.11 13.89 18.15
N ALA A 81 -5.96 13.01 17.63
CA ALA A 81 -7.18 12.58 18.32
C ALA A 81 -6.88 11.94 19.68
N ARG A 82 -5.96 10.96 19.74
CA ARG A 82 -5.55 10.32 21.02
C ARG A 82 -5.01 11.31 22.05
N ARG A 83 -4.31 12.36 21.60
CA ARG A 83 -3.81 13.42 22.50
C ARG A 83 -4.94 14.27 23.09
N GLN A 84 -6.06 14.43 22.37
CA GLN A 84 -7.24 15.11 22.90
C GLN A 84 -7.96 14.24 23.92
N ASP A 85 -8.12 12.95 23.64
CA ASP A 85 -8.77 12.01 24.57
C ASP A 85 -8.04 11.93 25.92
N ALA A 86 -6.69 11.95 25.92
CA ALA A 86 -5.89 11.91 27.14
C ALA A 86 -5.92 13.20 27.99
N ARG A 87 -6.51 14.28 27.48
CA ARG A 87 -6.66 15.57 28.19
C ARG A 87 -8.05 15.75 28.81
N GLN A 88 -8.99 14.87 28.47
CA GLN A 88 -10.33 14.81 29.09
C GLN A 88 -10.28 13.91 30.32
#